data_AF-K2DDF2-F1
#
_entry.id   AF-K2DDF2-F1
#
_cell.length_a   1.000
_cell.length_b   1.000
_cell.length_c   1.000
_cell.angle_alpha   90.00
_cell.angle_beta   90.00
_cell.angle_gamma   90.00
#
_symmetry.space_group_name_H-M   'P 1'
#
loop_
_entity.id
_entity.type
_entity.pdbx_description
1 polymer ?
#
loop_
_entity_poly.entity_id
_entity_poly.type
_entity_poly.pdbx_seq_one_letter_code
_entity_poly.pdbx_strand_id
1 'polypeptide(L)'
;TPDIHGISRDGIELIVKANITVRSNLRTMVGGAGEDTVLARVGEGIVSAIGSAESHQVILNKPEILSQKIIAAGLDVGTAFEIVSLDISDIDVGRNIGAYLKNAQAVADKKVGEAKAEGRRALAMALTQENKAAEQEAKANLVQAEMKIPHAIAESFRKGKIIVKRKKRQPPVDRSGLGFGDDAG
;
A
#
# COMPACT_ATOMS: atom_id res chain seq x y z
N THR A 1 43.70 -7.73 -3.87
CA THR A 1 42.72 -6.63 -3.89
C THR A 1 41.37 -7.15 -3.46
N PRO A 2 40.52 -6.31 -2.86
CA PRO A 2 39.16 -6.71 -2.50
C PRO A 2 38.33 -7.05 -3.75
N ASP A 3 37.37 -7.94 -3.58
CA ASP A 3 36.41 -8.29 -4.64
C ASP A 3 35.50 -7.09 -4.93
N ILE A 4 35.36 -6.73 -6.21
CA ILE A 4 34.59 -5.57 -6.65
C ILE A 4 33.27 -6.03 -7.23
N HIS A 5 32.16 -5.57 -6.64
CA HIS A 5 30.81 -5.94 -7.05
C HIS A 5 30.19 -4.85 -7.91
N GLY A 6 29.70 -5.20 -9.09
CA GLY A 6 28.96 -4.30 -9.98
C GLY A 6 27.70 -4.96 -10.51
N ILE A 7 26.69 -4.15 -10.83
CA ILE A 7 25.43 -4.64 -11.43
C ILE A 7 25.32 -4.04 -12.82
N SER A 8 25.17 -4.87 -13.85
CA SER A 8 24.95 -4.43 -15.23
C SER A 8 23.49 -4.03 -15.48
N ARG A 9 23.22 -3.37 -16.62
CA ARG A 9 21.86 -2.87 -16.93
C ARG A 9 20.80 -3.95 -17.07
N ASP A 10 21.20 -5.18 -17.39
CA ASP A 10 20.32 -6.36 -17.41
C ASP A 10 19.98 -6.89 -16.01
N GLY A 11 20.51 -6.26 -14.94
CA GLY A 11 20.19 -6.56 -13.55
C GLY A 11 20.92 -7.78 -13.00
N ILE A 12 22.04 -8.16 -13.61
CA ILE A 12 22.90 -9.25 -13.16
C ILE A 12 24.13 -8.68 -12.45
N GLU A 13 24.46 -9.26 -11.30
CA GLU A 13 25.66 -8.92 -10.54
C GLU A 13 26.88 -9.61 -11.15
N LEU A 14 27.98 -8.87 -11.26
CA LEU A 14 29.30 -9.37 -11.60
C LEU A 14 30.25 -9.08 -10.43
N ILE A 15 31.02 -10.09 -10.05
CA ILE A 15 32.07 -9.99 -9.04
C ILE A 15 33.39 -10.05 -9.79
N VAL A 16 34.14 -8.95 -9.76
CA VAL A 16 35.37 -8.78 -10.54
C VAL A 16 36.56 -8.72 -9.61
N LYS A 17 37.59 -9.52 -9.91
CA LYS A 17 38.89 -9.47 -9.24
C LYS A 17 39.90 -8.86 -10.19
N ALA A 18 40.50 -7.74 -9.77
CA ALA A 18 41.47 -7.00 -10.58
C ALA A 18 42.79 -6.83 -9.85
N ASN A 19 43.90 -7.11 -10.52
CA ASN A 19 45.25 -6.79 -10.07
C ASN A 19 45.63 -5.41 -10.59
N ILE A 20 46.18 -4.59 -9.70
CA ILE A 20 46.57 -3.21 -10.02
C ILE A 20 48.07 -3.11 -9.80
N THR A 21 48.79 -2.74 -10.84
CA THR A 21 50.22 -2.44 -10.77
C THR A 21 50.39 -0.94 -10.74
N VAL A 22 50.92 -0.41 -9.64
CA VAL A 22 51.19 1.03 -9.48
C VAL A 22 52.69 1.31 -9.42
N ARG A 23 53.07 2.52 -9.83
CA ARG A 23 54.41 3.08 -9.69
C ARG A 23 54.34 4.35 -8.86
N SER A 24 55.27 4.55 -7.95
CA SER A 24 55.35 5.79 -7.18
C SER A 24 55.79 6.96 -8.06
N ASN A 25 55.09 8.09 -7.95
CA ASN A 25 55.42 9.34 -8.63
C ASN A 25 56.08 10.31 -7.64
N LEU A 26 57.40 10.48 -7.75
CA LEU A 26 58.18 11.31 -6.84
C LEU A 26 57.76 12.80 -6.85
N ARG A 27 57.14 13.29 -7.94
CA ARG A 27 56.71 14.70 -8.04
C ARG A 27 55.52 15.01 -7.14
N THR A 28 54.64 14.04 -6.91
CA THR A 28 53.40 14.19 -6.13
C THR A 28 53.44 13.39 -4.83
N MET A 29 54.61 12.84 -4.46
CA MET A 29 54.79 11.99 -3.30
C MET A 29 54.51 12.70 -1.96
N VAL A 30 54.70 14.03 -1.91
CA VAL A 30 54.38 14.85 -0.73
C VAL A 30 53.07 15.59 -1.01
N GLY A 31 52.03 15.27 -0.23
CA GLY A 31 50.71 15.89 -0.33
C GLY A 31 49.75 15.25 -1.33
N GLY A 32 50.19 14.28 -2.14
CA GLY A 32 49.32 13.48 -3.00
C GLY A 32 48.52 12.42 -2.24
N ALA A 33 47.42 11.95 -2.83
CA ALA A 33 46.63 10.87 -2.26
C ALA A 33 47.40 9.53 -2.27
N GLY A 34 47.22 8.73 -1.22
CA GLY A 34 47.88 7.43 -1.05
C GLY A 34 47.29 6.30 -1.89
N GLU A 35 47.88 5.11 -1.77
CA GLU A 35 47.48 3.90 -2.51
C GLU A 35 46.02 3.51 -2.27
N ASP A 36 45.52 3.61 -1.03
CA ASP A 36 44.14 3.30 -0.69
C ASP A 36 43.13 4.13 -1.50
N THR A 37 43.47 5.38 -1.82
CA THR A 37 42.62 6.25 -2.65
C THR A 37 42.64 5.84 -4.10
N VAL A 38 43.80 5.40 -4.62
CA VAL A 38 43.90 4.84 -5.97
C VAL A 38 43.05 3.57 -6.08
N LEU A 39 43.14 2.68 -5.09
CA LEU A 39 42.32 1.47 -5.04
C LEU A 39 40.82 1.79 -5.02
N ALA A 40 40.39 2.75 -4.20
CA ALA A 40 38.99 3.16 -4.12
C ALA A 40 38.48 3.75 -5.44
N ARG A 41 39.27 4.63 -6.08
CA ARG A 41 38.90 5.23 -7.38
C ARG A 41 38.83 4.18 -8.48
N VAL A 42 39.81 3.28 -8.55
CA VAL A 42 39.79 2.16 -9.50
C VAL A 42 38.57 1.27 -9.27
N GLY A 43 38.23 1.00 -8.00
CA GLY A 43 37.01 0.31 -7.62
C GLY A 43 35.75 0.99 -8.17
N GLU A 44 35.60 2.30 -7.96
CA GLU A 44 34.50 3.10 -8.52
C GLU A 44 34.47 3.04 -10.05
N GLY A 45 35.63 3.15 -10.70
CA GLY A 45 35.76 3.04 -12.15
C GLY A 45 35.28 1.70 -12.69
N ILE A 46 35.62 0.59 -12.02
CA ILE A 46 35.15 -0.76 -12.37
C ILE A 46 33.63 -0.85 -12.20
N VAL A 47 33.08 -0.40 -11.06
CA VAL A 47 31.63 -0.43 -10.80
C VAL A 47 30.86 0.38 -11.84
N SER A 48 31.34 1.58 -12.16
CA SER A 48 30.76 2.46 -13.18
C SER A 48 30.81 1.83 -14.57
N ALA A 49 31.95 1.21 -14.94
CA ALA A 49 32.11 0.52 -16.21
C ALA A 49 31.13 -0.66 -16.32
N ILE A 50 30.94 -1.45 -15.26
CA ILE A 50 29.96 -2.54 -15.20
C ILE A 50 28.53 -2.00 -15.36
N GLY A 51 28.17 -0.97 -14.59
CA GLY A 51 26.84 -0.35 -14.65
C GLY A 51 26.52 0.33 -15.99
N SER A 52 27.55 0.73 -16.75
CA SER A 52 27.39 1.28 -18.09
C SER A 52 27.14 0.23 -19.17
N ALA A 53 27.46 -1.05 -18.91
CA ALA A 53 27.30 -2.12 -19.88
C ALA A 53 25.84 -2.52 -20.06
N GLU A 54 25.43 -2.75 -21.30
CA GLU A 54 24.06 -3.17 -21.64
C GLU A 54 23.71 -4.53 -21.07
N SER A 55 24.67 -5.47 -21.06
CA SER A 55 24.51 -6.79 -20.49
C SER A 55 25.81 -7.29 -19.87
N HIS A 56 25.70 -8.13 -18.84
CA HIS A 56 26.82 -8.83 -18.22
C HIS A 56 27.66 -9.63 -19.24
N GLN A 57 27.04 -10.12 -20.31
CA GLN A 57 27.72 -10.88 -21.37
C GLN A 57 28.78 -10.06 -22.11
N VAL A 58 28.57 -8.75 -22.27
CA VAL A 58 29.53 -7.87 -22.96
C VAL A 58 30.88 -7.89 -22.22
N ILE A 59 30.83 -7.90 -20.90
CA ILE A 59 32.00 -7.89 -20.03
C ILE A 59 32.64 -9.27 -19.96
N LEU A 60 31.84 -10.33 -19.85
CA LEU A 60 32.35 -11.71 -19.85
C LEU A 60 33.07 -12.07 -21.15
N ASN A 61 32.56 -11.61 -22.30
CA ASN A 61 33.17 -11.90 -23.59
C ASN A 61 34.48 -11.15 -23.80
N LYS A 62 34.63 -9.95 -23.21
CA LYS A 62 35.80 -9.08 -23.35
C LYS A 62 36.10 -8.31 -22.05
N PRO A 63 36.77 -8.93 -21.07
CA PRO A 63 37.14 -8.30 -19.79
C PRO A 63 38.00 -7.05 -19.95
N GLU A 64 38.84 -7.01 -20.98
CA GLU A 64 39.77 -5.89 -21.28
C GLU A 64 39.04 -4.55 -21.52
N ILE A 65 37.76 -4.57 -21.86
CA ILE A 65 36.97 -3.35 -22.02
C ILE A 65 36.90 -2.56 -20.70
N LEU A 66 36.92 -3.25 -19.55
CA LEU A 66 36.93 -2.60 -18.24
C LEU A 66 38.24 -1.83 -18.03
N SER A 67 39.39 -2.49 -18.21
CA SER A 67 40.69 -1.86 -17.98
C SER A 67 40.93 -0.67 -18.91
N GLN A 68 40.55 -0.79 -20.19
CA GLN A 68 40.67 0.31 -21.16
C GLN A 68 39.85 1.54 -20.76
N LYS A 69 38.58 1.34 -20.34
CA LYS A 69 37.72 2.44 -19.89
C LYS A 69 38.27 3.15 -18.66
N ILE A 70 38.86 2.39 -17.75
CA ILE A 70 39.41 2.90 -16.49
C ILE A 70 40.69 3.70 -16.71
N ILE A 71 41.60 3.18 -17.53
CA ILE A 71 42.84 3.89 -17.90
C ILE A 71 42.50 5.19 -18.63
N ALA A 72 41.51 5.15 -19.54
CA ALA A 72 41.02 6.34 -20.24
C ALA A 72 40.39 7.39 -19.31
N ALA A 73 39.86 6.99 -18.16
CA ALA A 73 39.26 7.90 -17.18
C ALA A 73 40.28 8.68 -16.35
N GLY A 74 41.56 8.29 -16.33
CA GLY A 74 42.63 9.02 -15.65
C GLY A 74 42.46 9.10 -14.13
N LEU A 75 42.27 7.96 -13.47
CA LEU A 75 41.92 7.89 -12.03
C LEU A 75 43.09 8.20 -11.08
N ASP A 76 44.31 8.26 -11.60
CA ASP A 76 45.57 8.50 -10.88
C ASP A 76 45.94 9.99 -10.74
N VAL A 77 45.15 10.89 -11.35
CA VAL A 77 45.37 12.34 -11.25
C VAL A 77 45.35 12.81 -9.79
N GLY A 78 46.41 13.53 -9.40
CA GLY A 78 46.56 14.10 -8.06
C GLY A 78 46.94 13.09 -6.97
N THR A 79 47.35 11.89 -7.35
CA THR A 79 47.81 10.86 -6.40
C THR A 79 49.33 10.74 -6.38
N ALA A 80 49.89 10.14 -5.33
CA ALA A 80 51.33 9.86 -5.21
C ALA A 80 51.76 8.66 -6.07
N PHE A 81 50.83 8.04 -6.79
CA PHE A 81 51.04 6.84 -7.58
C PHE A 81 50.51 7.03 -9.00
N GLU A 82 51.09 6.32 -9.95
CA GLU A 82 50.66 6.26 -11.34
C GLU A 82 50.27 4.81 -11.65
N ILE A 83 49.14 4.60 -12.31
CA ILE A 83 48.67 3.25 -12.65
C ILE A 83 49.45 2.77 -13.89
N VAL A 84 50.26 1.72 -13.71
CA VAL A 84 51.04 1.12 -14.80
C VAL A 84 50.18 0.10 -15.56
N SER A 85 49.49 -0.78 -14.84
CA SER A 85 48.57 -1.76 -15.43
C SER A 85 47.38 -2.04 -14.51
N LEU A 86 46.27 -2.41 -15.14
CA LEU A 86 45.10 -2.97 -14.49
C LEU A 86 44.69 -4.21 -15.26
N ASP A 87 44.82 -5.36 -14.58
CA ASP A 87 44.61 -6.67 -15.17
C ASP A 87 43.45 -7.37 -14.45
N ILE A 88 42.46 -7.84 -15.21
CA ILE A 88 41.32 -8.59 -14.63
C ILE A 88 41.75 -10.05 -14.48
N SER A 89 41.76 -10.54 -13.24
CA SER A 89 42.15 -11.92 -12.92
C SER A 89 40.98 -12.89 -13.05
N ASP A 90 39.80 -12.46 -12.62
CA ASP A 90 38.61 -13.32 -12.56
C ASP A 90 37.33 -12.49 -12.62
N ILE A 91 36.27 -13.07 -13.20
CA ILE A 91 34.93 -12.48 -13.26
C ILE A 91 33.90 -13.58 -12.98
N ASP A 92 33.22 -13.46 -11.85
CA ASP A 92 32.13 -14.35 -11.48
C ASP A 92 30.77 -13.69 -11.75
N VAL A 93 29.80 -14.48 -12.21
CA VAL A 93 28.40 -14.08 -12.29
C VAL A 93 27.73 -14.36 -10.96
N GLY A 94 27.27 -13.30 -10.31
CA GLY A 94 26.59 -13.35 -9.02
C GLY A 94 25.08 -13.49 -9.17
N ARG A 95 24.36 -12.70 -8.37
CA ARG A 95 22.90 -12.76 -8.28
C ARG A 95 22.20 -12.04 -9.42
N ASN A 96 21.05 -12.56 -9.85
CA ASN A 96 20.13 -11.83 -10.71
C ASN A 96 19.25 -10.90 -9.84
N ILE A 97 19.74 -9.69 -9.61
CA ILE A 97 19.07 -8.66 -8.80
C ILE A 97 17.75 -8.27 -9.47
N GLY A 98 17.69 -8.22 -10.80
CA GLY A 98 16.47 -7.90 -11.55
C GLY A 98 15.32 -8.87 -11.25
N ALA A 99 15.58 -10.18 -11.28
CA ALA A 99 14.61 -11.21 -10.93
C ALA A 99 14.24 -11.16 -9.44
N TYR A 100 15.23 -10.95 -8.57
CA TYR A 100 15.02 -10.83 -7.13
C TYR A 100 14.09 -9.66 -6.78
N LEU A 101 14.34 -8.47 -7.33
CA LEU A 101 13.51 -7.29 -7.11
C LEU A 101 12.10 -7.47 -7.65
N LYS A 102 11.94 -8.10 -8.83
CA LYS A 102 10.62 -8.41 -9.39
C LYS A 102 9.81 -9.34 -8.48
N ASN A 103 10.45 -10.37 -7.93
CA ASN A 103 9.80 -11.27 -6.98
C ASN A 103 9.45 -10.56 -5.68
N ALA A 104 10.36 -9.73 -5.15
CA ALA A 104 10.11 -8.95 -3.94
C ALA A 104 8.91 -8.00 -4.13
N GLN A 105 8.83 -7.33 -5.28
CA GLN A 105 7.71 -6.46 -5.63
C GLN A 105 6.40 -7.25 -5.71
N ALA A 106 6.39 -8.40 -6.39
CA ALA A 106 5.19 -9.24 -6.49
C ALA A 106 4.69 -9.73 -5.12
N VAL A 107 5.60 -10.07 -4.20
CA VAL A 107 5.26 -10.45 -2.83
C VAL A 107 4.68 -9.27 -2.05
N ALA A 108 5.25 -8.07 -2.21
CA ALA A 108 4.72 -6.86 -1.59
C ALA A 108 3.32 -6.52 -2.11
N ASP A 109 3.12 -6.57 -3.43
CA ASP A 109 1.83 -6.31 -4.07
C ASP A 109 0.76 -7.32 -3.61
N LYS A 110 1.12 -8.60 -3.48
CA LYS A 110 0.25 -9.64 -2.92
C LYS A 110 -0.20 -9.29 -1.51
N LYS A 111 0.73 -8.92 -0.62
CA LYS A 111 0.40 -8.54 0.78
C LYS A 111 -0.53 -7.32 0.83
N VAL A 112 -0.29 -6.32 -0.01
CA VAL A 112 -1.17 -5.13 -0.11
C VAL A 112 -2.56 -5.54 -0.61
N GLY A 113 -2.64 -6.45 -1.59
CA GLY A 113 -3.89 -7.00 -2.08
C GLY A 113 -4.68 -7.74 -1.01
N GLU A 114 -4.01 -8.60 -0.24
CA GLU A 114 -4.60 -9.37 0.87
C GLU A 114 -5.12 -8.44 1.98
N ALA A 115 -4.31 -7.46 2.40
CA ALA A 115 -4.72 -6.48 3.42
C ALA A 115 -5.93 -5.65 2.97
N LYS A 116 -5.98 -5.24 1.70
CA LYS A 116 -7.15 -4.53 1.14
C LYS A 116 -8.40 -5.41 1.10
N ALA A 117 -8.25 -6.71 0.77
CA ALA A 117 -9.36 -7.64 0.74
C ALA A 117 -9.91 -7.90 2.16
N GLU A 118 -9.02 -8.06 3.14
CA GLU A 118 -9.37 -8.20 4.54
C GLU A 118 -10.08 -6.95 5.08
N GLY A 119 -9.54 -5.76 4.81
CA GLY A 119 -10.18 -4.49 5.18
C GLY A 119 -11.60 -4.34 4.62
N ARG A 120 -11.82 -4.74 3.35
CA ARG A 120 -13.18 -4.75 2.75
C ARG A 120 -14.11 -5.73 3.46
N ARG A 121 -13.62 -6.92 3.81
CA ARG A 121 -14.42 -7.93 4.55
C ARG A 121 -14.81 -7.40 5.93
N ALA A 122 -13.87 -6.80 6.66
CA ALA A 122 -14.13 -6.22 7.97
C ALA A 122 -15.16 -5.09 7.88
N LEU A 123 -15.05 -4.19 6.90
CA LEU A 123 -16.00 -3.11 6.67
C LEU A 123 -17.40 -3.63 6.32
N ALA A 124 -17.50 -4.64 5.45
CA ALA A 124 -18.77 -5.25 5.10
C ALA A 124 -19.45 -5.92 6.32
N MET A 125 -18.67 -6.58 7.18
CA MET A 125 -19.18 -7.14 8.42
C MET A 125 -19.67 -6.06 9.38
N ALA A 126 -18.90 -4.99 9.56
CA ALA A 126 -19.29 -3.85 10.40
C ALA A 126 -20.60 -3.22 9.92
N LEU A 127 -20.72 -2.94 8.62
CA LEU A 127 -21.94 -2.39 8.02
C LEU A 127 -23.14 -3.33 8.20
N THR A 128 -22.93 -4.64 8.05
CA THR A 128 -23.99 -5.63 8.29
C THR A 128 -24.45 -5.61 9.76
N GLN A 129 -23.52 -5.45 10.69
CA GLN A 129 -23.82 -5.39 12.12
C GLN A 129 -24.54 -4.09 12.49
N GLU A 130 -24.13 -2.95 11.94
CA GLU A 130 -24.82 -1.67 12.09
C GLU A 130 -26.25 -1.74 11.56
N ASN A 131 -26.46 -2.31 10.36
CA ASN A 131 -27.80 -2.47 9.79
C ASN A 131 -28.68 -3.39 10.64
N LYS A 132 -28.13 -4.47 11.20
CA LYS A 132 -28.87 -5.35 12.13
C LYS A 132 -29.26 -4.62 13.41
N ALA A 133 -28.37 -3.81 13.97
CA ALA A 133 -28.68 -3.01 15.17
C ALA A 133 -29.78 -1.98 14.88
N ALA A 134 -29.69 -1.29 13.73
CA ALA A 134 -30.72 -0.34 13.28
C ALA A 134 -32.08 -1.02 13.05
N GLU A 135 -32.10 -2.22 12.47
CA GLU A 135 -33.33 -3.00 12.30
C GLU A 135 -33.95 -3.40 13.65
N GLN A 136 -33.13 -3.78 14.63
CA GLN A 136 -33.59 -4.09 15.99
C GLN A 136 -34.15 -2.86 16.70
N GLU A 137 -33.49 -1.71 16.58
CA GLU A 137 -33.97 -0.44 17.14
C GLU A 137 -35.31 -0.03 16.51
N ALA A 138 -35.42 -0.11 15.17
CA ALA A 138 -36.66 0.17 14.46
C ALA A 138 -37.80 -0.76 14.90
N LYS A 139 -37.52 -2.06 15.07
CA LYS A 139 -38.50 -3.04 15.59
C LYS A 139 -38.91 -2.71 17.02
N ALA A 140 -37.98 -2.34 17.90
CA ALA A 140 -38.29 -1.94 19.26
C ALA A 140 -39.20 -0.70 19.30
N ASN A 141 -38.92 0.29 18.46
CA ASN A 141 -39.74 1.50 18.32
C ASN A 141 -41.15 1.18 17.79
N LEU A 142 -41.26 0.27 16.81
CA LEU A 142 -42.56 -0.20 16.31
C LEU A 142 -43.37 -0.85 17.42
N VAL A 143 -42.78 -1.78 18.17
CA VAL A 143 -43.44 -2.47 19.30
C VAL A 143 -43.86 -1.47 20.38
N GLN A 144 -43.02 -0.50 20.72
CA GLN A 144 -43.38 0.56 21.66
C GLN A 144 -44.58 1.38 21.19
N ALA A 145 -44.66 1.70 19.89
CA ALA A 145 -45.79 2.41 19.32
C ALA A 145 -47.08 1.57 19.36
N GLU A 146 -47.00 0.29 19.01
CA GLU A 146 -48.13 -0.65 19.07
C GLU A 146 -48.66 -0.82 20.50
N MET A 147 -47.76 -0.92 21.49
CA MET A 147 -48.11 -1.09 22.91
C MET A 147 -48.87 0.11 23.52
N LYS A 148 -48.78 1.30 22.91
CA LYS A 148 -49.56 2.47 23.37
C LYS A 148 -51.07 2.23 23.25
N ILE A 149 -51.53 1.46 22.26
CA ILE A 149 -52.96 1.18 22.04
C ILE A 149 -53.52 0.28 23.15
N PRO A 150 -52.97 -0.93 23.43
CA PRO A 150 -53.41 -1.75 24.55
C PRO A 150 -53.30 -1.04 25.89
N HIS A 151 -52.23 -0.26 26.10
CA HIS A 151 -52.06 0.48 27.35
C HIS A 151 -53.13 1.56 27.55
N ALA A 152 -53.44 2.33 26.50
CA ALA A 152 -54.52 3.33 26.53
C ALA A 152 -55.90 2.68 26.72
N ILE A 153 -56.14 1.52 26.11
CA ILE A 153 -57.37 0.73 26.30
C ILE A 153 -57.46 0.24 27.76
N ALA A 154 -56.39 -0.35 28.30
CA ALA A 154 -56.34 -0.83 29.68
C ALA A 154 -56.51 0.32 30.70
N GLU A 155 -55.89 1.48 30.46
CA GLU A 155 -56.13 2.68 31.25
C GLU A 155 -57.60 3.13 31.20
N SER A 156 -58.22 3.10 30.02
CA SER A 156 -59.62 3.49 29.84
C SER A 156 -60.57 2.54 30.57
N PHE A 157 -60.25 1.25 30.62
CA PHE A 157 -60.96 0.26 31.45
C PHE A 157 -60.80 0.55 32.94
N ARG A 158 -59.58 0.79 33.45
CA ARG A 158 -59.34 1.14 34.87
C ARG A 158 -60.05 2.42 35.29
N LYS A 159 -60.05 3.44 34.42
CA LYS A 159 -60.70 4.73 34.66
C LYS A 159 -62.23 4.69 34.49
N GLY A 160 -62.81 3.53 34.14
CA GLY A 160 -64.26 3.32 34.03
C GLY A 160 -64.95 4.08 32.89
N LYS A 161 -64.19 4.59 31.90
CA LYS A 161 -64.71 5.53 30.88
C LYS A 161 -65.42 4.86 29.70
N ILE A 162 -65.36 3.53 29.57
CA ILE A 162 -65.94 2.80 28.43
C ILE A 162 -67.35 2.25 28.74
N ILE A 163 -67.82 2.30 29.99
CA ILE A 163 -69.21 1.94 30.31
C ILE A 163 -70.12 3.07 29.85
N VAL A 164 -70.52 3.03 28.58
CA VAL A 164 -71.56 3.90 28.05
C VAL A 164 -72.86 3.50 28.75
N LYS A 165 -73.34 4.31 29.70
CA LYS A 165 -74.69 4.16 30.23
C LYS A 165 -75.65 4.23 29.05
N ARG A 166 -76.33 3.12 28.75
CA ARG A 166 -77.36 3.04 27.71
C ARG A 166 -78.34 4.19 27.94
N LYS A 167 -78.38 5.14 27.01
CA LYS A 167 -79.29 6.30 27.07
C LYS A 167 -80.71 5.74 27.23
N LYS A 168 -81.43 6.11 28.29
CA LYS A 168 -82.83 5.71 28.45
C LYS A 168 -83.58 6.19 27.20
N ARG A 169 -84.27 5.28 26.51
CA ARG A 169 -85.19 5.64 25.41
C ARG A 169 -86.18 6.64 25.99
N GLN A 170 -86.16 7.87 25.50
CA GLN A 170 -87.23 8.81 25.76
C GLN A 170 -88.51 8.22 25.15
N PRO A 171 -89.63 8.19 25.89
CA PRO A 171 -90.91 7.82 25.29
C PRO A 171 -91.20 8.78 24.13
N PRO A 172 -91.93 8.33 23.09
CA PRO A 172 -92.27 9.17 21.95
C PRO A 172 -92.91 10.46 22.47
N VAL A 173 -92.38 11.60 22.02
CA VAL A 173 -93.05 12.88 22.24
C VAL A 173 -94.38 12.80 21.53
N ASP A 174 -95.47 12.93 22.27
CA ASP A 174 -96.81 13.00 21.71
C ASP A 174 -96.86 14.20 20.74
N ARG A 175 -97.10 13.90 19.46
CA ARG A 175 -97.21 14.91 18.39
C ARG A 175 -98.67 15.29 18.16
N SER A 176 -99.51 15.22 19.18
CA SER A 176 -100.82 15.87 19.16
C SER A 176 -100.64 17.38 19.37
N GLY A 177 -100.35 18.15 18.31
CA GLY A 177 -100.55 19.61 18.41
C GLY A 177 -99.76 20.58 17.53
N LEU A 178 -98.99 20.18 16.52
CA LEU A 178 -98.40 21.16 15.59
C LEU A 178 -98.77 20.82 14.15
N GLY A 179 -99.68 21.66 13.66
CA GLY A 179 -100.45 21.51 12.45
C GLY A 179 -99.64 21.61 11.16
N PHE A 180 -100.29 21.05 10.14
CA PHE A 180 -100.07 21.20 8.73
C PHE A 180 -99.69 22.63 8.33
N GLY A 181 -98.60 22.73 7.58
CA GLY A 181 -98.36 23.81 6.63
C GLY A 181 -97.87 23.14 5.36
N ASP A 182 -98.79 22.97 4.42
CA ASP A 182 -98.49 22.66 3.03
C ASP A 182 -97.43 23.62 2.50
N ASP A 183 -96.53 23.14 1.65
CA ASP A 183 -96.21 23.79 0.39
C ASP A 183 -95.32 22.86 -0.44
N ALA A 184 -95.97 22.22 -1.41
CA ALA A 184 -95.37 21.47 -2.49
C ALA A 184 -94.98 22.44 -3.62
N GLY A 185 -93.79 22.22 -4.19
CA GLY A 185 -93.29 22.85 -5.40
C GLY A 185 -91.97 22.24 -5.81
#